data_AF-A0A6N2Z6U3-F1
#
_entry.id   AF-A0A6N2Z6U3-F1
#
_cell.length_a   1.000
_cell.length_b   1.000
_cell.length_c   1.000
_cell.angle_alpha   90.00
_cell.angle_beta   90.00
_cell.angle_gamma   90.00
#
_symmetry.space_group_name_H-M   'P 1'
#
loop_
_entity.id
_entity.type
_entity.pdbx_description
1 polymer ?
#
loop_
_entity_poly.entity_id
_entity_poly.type
_entity_poly.pdbx_seq_one_letter_code
_entity_poly.pdbx_strand_id
1 'polypeptide(L)'
;MTTLFVNNRAIDSEELIDIITQSNGIYENTLIKLLQCNRISLEARLKTLKKNKIISRGKLNKHFYYVSNYDLKHMKDLDLQSMVVQYLVTIGLYTNKIQVIDSPYKNKQLYLSVFASGKYNYKNDKSIKKLANKRYNQLTSEENRKYFSQFIINELTKFPIRVDSFSDMLQEKYYTTSLETVDILAIPTNEFIPAIQSNLADVSFRNLKNNTTLIRNDILVYLNDSNELCYFTKENNQYKLHAIPCIVDFFYYLTLHKNSKDAIYISDNKTEYDNADNLYFQSYLNKEKYNTAQLKKDKQKPQS
;
A
#
# COMPACT_ATOMS: atom_id res chain seq x y z
N MET A 1 1.08 15.30 17.35
CA MET A 1 -0.29 15.78 17.06
C MET A 1 -1.03 14.66 16.35
N THR A 2 -2.05 14.07 16.98
CA THR A 2 -2.88 13.04 16.37
C THR A 2 -3.83 13.69 15.36
N THR A 3 -3.40 13.77 14.10
CA THR A 3 -4.32 14.01 12.99
C THR A 3 -5.40 12.93 13.08
N LEU A 4 -6.64 13.34 13.35
CA LEU A 4 -7.82 12.51 13.12
C LEU A 4 -7.66 11.92 11.71
N PHE A 5 -7.50 10.60 11.61
CA PHE A 5 -7.43 9.93 10.30
C PHE A 5 -8.65 10.36 9.50
N VAL A 6 -8.41 11.18 8.48
CA VAL A 6 -9.44 11.60 7.54
C VAL A 6 -9.82 10.33 6.78
N ASN A 7 -11.12 9.98 6.81
CA ASN A 7 -11.64 8.79 6.13
C ASN A 7 -11.37 8.92 4.63
N ASN A 8 -10.31 8.35 4.10
CA ASN A 8 -9.95 8.57 2.70
C ASN A 8 -10.72 7.64 1.78
N ARG A 9 -11.04 6.44 2.25
CA ARG A 9 -11.68 5.38 1.47
C ARG A 9 -12.94 4.88 2.17
N ALA A 10 -14.04 4.72 1.43
CA ALA A 10 -15.23 4.06 1.95
C ALA A 10 -14.92 2.58 2.16
N ILE A 11 -15.45 1.99 3.25
CA ILE A 11 -15.19 0.57 3.53
C ILE A 11 -16.21 -0.30 2.81
N ASP A 12 -15.68 -1.23 2.03
CA ASP A 12 -16.41 -2.35 1.47
C ASP A 12 -16.62 -3.41 2.56
N SER A 13 -17.87 -3.84 2.76
CA SER A 13 -18.22 -4.80 3.81
C SER A 13 -17.69 -6.20 3.51
N GLU A 14 -17.67 -6.61 2.24
CA GLU A 14 -17.16 -7.93 1.86
C GLU A 14 -15.64 -7.98 2.07
N GLU A 15 -14.93 -6.94 1.61
CA GLU A 15 -13.49 -6.79 1.85
C GLU A 15 -13.16 -6.76 3.36
N LEU A 16 -13.93 -6.04 4.18
CA LEU A 16 -13.74 -6.02 5.64
C LEU A 16 -13.87 -7.42 6.25
N ILE A 17 -14.89 -8.19 5.84
CA ILE A 17 -15.12 -9.55 6.34
C ILE A 17 -13.98 -10.47 5.92
N ASP A 18 -13.55 -10.39 4.65
CA ASP A 18 -12.45 -11.17 4.11
C ASP A 18 -11.15 -10.89 4.87
N ILE A 19 -10.81 -9.62 5.09
CA ILE A 19 -9.62 -9.23 5.86
C ILE A 19 -9.67 -9.85 7.26
N ILE A 20 -10.76 -9.67 8.01
CA ILE A 20 -10.85 -10.21 9.39
C ILE A 20 -10.76 -11.74 9.37
N THR A 21 -11.42 -12.39 8.42
CA THR A 21 -11.49 -13.85 8.36
C THR A 21 -10.13 -14.45 8.01
N GLN A 22 -9.40 -13.85 7.07
CA GLN A 22 -8.10 -14.34 6.61
C GLN A 22 -6.93 -13.92 7.51
N SER A 23 -7.09 -12.89 8.36
CA SER A 23 -6.03 -12.42 9.25
C SER A 23 -5.74 -13.36 10.41
N ASN A 24 -6.66 -14.25 10.77
CA ASN A 24 -6.67 -15.02 12.03
C ASN A 24 -6.70 -14.18 13.32
N GLY A 25 -6.49 -12.88 13.23
CA GLY A 25 -6.69 -11.90 14.28
C GLY A 25 -6.13 -10.57 13.82
N ILE A 26 -6.87 -9.48 14.07
CA ILE A 26 -6.46 -8.15 13.60
C ILE A 26 -6.88 -7.06 14.58
N TYR A 27 -5.97 -6.11 14.84
CA TYR A 27 -6.31 -4.96 15.68
C TYR A 27 -7.28 -4.03 14.95
N GLU A 28 -8.17 -3.39 15.71
CA GLU A 28 -9.04 -2.33 15.18
C GLU A 28 -8.22 -1.21 14.51
N ASN A 29 -7.08 -0.86 15.10
CA ASN A 29 -6.18 0.16 14.57
C ASN A 29 -5.53 -0.26 13.24
N THR A 30 -5.19 -1.54 13.09
CA THR A 30 -4.68 -2.08 11.82
C THR A 30 -5.76 -2.03 10.74
N LEU A 31 -7.02 -2.35 11.06
CA LEU A 31 -8.15 -2.20 10.13
C LEU A 31 -8.35 -0.74 9.70
N ILE A 32 -8.24 0.22 10.63
CA ILE A 32 -8.29 1.66 10.33
C ILE A 32 -7.23 2.04 9.29
N LYS A 33 -5.99 1.59 9.48
CA LYS A 33 -4.87 1.85 8.57
C LYS A 33 -5.04 1.16 7.21
N LEU A 34 -5.41 -0.13 7.18
CA LEU A 34 -5.61 -0.85 5.93
C LEU A 34 -6.74 -0.24 5.11
N LEU A 35 -7.91 -0.06 5.71
CA LEU A 35 -9.10 0.44 5.03
C LEU A 35 -9.08 1.97 4.86
N GLN A 36 -8.05 2.66 5.38
CA GLN A 36 -7.87 4.11 5.32
C GLN A 36 -9.13 4.87 5.77
N CYS A 37 -9.74 4.37 6.84
CA CYS A 37 -11.05 4.79 7.28
C CYS A 37 -11.03 5.46 8.65
N ASN A 38 -12.10 6.19 9.02
CA ASN A 38 -12.20 6.70 10.39
C ASN A 38 -12.76 5.65 11.35
N ARG A 39 -12.35 5.77 12.62
CA ARG A 39 -12.75 4.85 13.70
C ARG A 39 -14.27 4.71 13.85
N ILE A 40 -15.02 5.82 13.81
CA ILE A 40 -16.48 5.81 14.03
C ILE A 40 -17.19 4.95 12.96
N SER A 41 -16.79 5.13 11.70
CA SER A 41 -17.38 4.42 10.55
C SER A 41 -17.06 2.93 10.59
N LEU A 42 -15.85 2.58 11.03
CA LEU A 42 -15.43 1.21 11.23
C LEU A 42 -16.17 0.56 12.41
N GLU A 43 -16.22 1.21 13.58
CA GLU A 43 -16.91 0.71 14.77
C GLU A 43 -18.39 0.39 14.51
N ALA A 44 -19.10 1.22 13.73
CA ALA A 44 -20.48 0.99 13.36
C ALA A 44 -20.66 -0.31 12.54
N ARG A 45 -19.78 -0.57 11.57
CA ARG A 45 -19.79 -1.81 10.77
C ARG A 45 -19.43 -3.02 11.62
N LEU A 46 -18.36 -2.93 12.41
CA LEU A 46 -17.91 -4.00 13.30
C LEU A 46 -18.98 -4.39 14.34
N LYS A 47 -19.72 -3.42 14.87
CA LYS A 47 -20.86 -3.67 15.79
C LYS A 47 -21.95 -4.49 15.10
N THR A 48 -22.22 -4.21 13.83
CA THR A 48 -23.21 -4.94 13.02
C THR A 48 -22.75 -6.37 12.76
N LEU A 49 -21.50 -6.56 12.33
CA LEU A 49 -20.92 -7.90 12.11
C LEU A 49 -20.91 -8.74 13.38
N LYS A 50 -20.56 -8.14 14.52
CA LYS A 50 -20.61 -8.79 15.84
C LYS A 50 -22.04 -9.19 16.23
N LYS A 51 -23.02 -8.29 16.05
CA LYS A 51 -24.43 -8.56 16.36
C LYS A 51 -24.94 -9.78 15.59
N ASN A 52 -24.49 -9.91 14.33
CA ASN A 52 -24.83 -11.02 13.46
C ASN A 52 -23.95 -12.27 13.67
N LYS A 53 -23.08 -12.27 14.70
CA LYS A 53 -22.18 -13.38 15.05
C LYS A 53 -21.22 -13.81 13.93
N ILE A 54 -20.90 -12.91 13.01
CA ILE A 54 -19.92 -13.16 11.93
C ILE A 54 -18.49 -13.08 12.46
N ILE A 55 -18.25 -12.18 13.42
CA ILE A 55 -16.94 -11.97 14.03
C ILE A 55 -17.05 -11.91 15.55
N SER A 56 -15.95 -12.23 16.23
CA SER A 56 -15.79 -12.03 17.66
C SER A 56 -14.87 -10.85 17.95
N ARG A 57 -15.08 -10.17 19.09
CA ARG A 57 -14.25 -9.06 19.58
C ARG A 57 -13.57 -9.47 20.86
N GLY A 58 -12.26 -9.28 20.93
CA GLY A 58 -11.49 -9.40 22.16
C GLY A 58 -10.76 -8.11 22.52
N LYS A 59 -10.07 -8.15 23.64
CA LYS A 59 -9.21 -7.07 24.12
C LYS A 59 -7.89 -7.64 24.59
N LEU A 60 -6.79 -7.07 24.10
CA LEU A 60 -5.43 -7.39 24.54
C LEU A 60 -4.79 -6.09 25.02
N ASN A 61 -4.41 -6.03 26.30
CA ASN A 61 -3.95 -4.81 26.96
C ASN A 61 -4.97 -3.66 26.78
N LYS A 62 -4.57 -2.56 26.13
CA LYS A 62 -5.42 -1.39 25.85
C LYS A 62 -6.07 -1.42 24.45
N HIS A 63 -5.84 -2.47 23.66
CA HIS A 63 -6.24 -2.53 22.26
C HIS A 63 -7.36 -3.55 22.02
N PHE A 64 -8.31 -3.18 21.16
CA PHE A 64 -9.35 -4.10 20.70
C PHE A 64 -8.90 -4.85 19.45
N TYR A 65 -9.31 -6.10 19.35
CA TYR A 65 -9.06 -6.95 18.21
C TYR A 65 -10.31 -7.71 17.78
N TYR A 66 -10.31 -8.13 16.52
CA TYR A 66 -11.38 -8.90 15.91
C TYR A 66 -10.83 -10.18 15.30
N VAL A 67 -11.57 -11.28 15.50
CA VAL A 67 -11.18 -12.63 15.09
C VAL A 67 -12.39 -13.37 14.54
N SER A 68 -12.17 -14.19 13.50
CA SER A 68 -13.06 -15.29 13.10
C SER A 68 -12.73 -16.56 13.89
N ASN A 69 -11.42 -16.88 14.01
CA ASN A 69 -10.83 -17.99 14.75
C ASN A 69 -9.74 -17.47 15.70
N TYR A 70 -9.45 -18.17 16.81
CA TYR A 70 -8.56 -17.66 17.87
C TYR A 70 -7.07 -17.90 17.54
N ASP A 71 -6.41 -16.99 16.82
CA ASP A 71 -4.95 -17.02 16.58
C ASP A 71 -4.36 -15.61 16.38
N LEU A 72 -3.59 -15.14 17.37
CA LEU A 72 -3.10 -13.75 17.42
C LEU A 72 -1.65 -13.60 16.93
N LYS A 73 -1.04 -14.64 16.35
CA LYS A 73 0.39 -14.68 16.02
C LYS A 73 0.82 -13.56 15.06
N HIS A 74 -0.02 -13.24 14.08
CA HIS A 74 0.34 -12.38 12.95
C HIS A 74 -0.06 -10.91 13.10
N MET A 75 -0.62 -10.53 14.25
CA MET A 75 -1.18 -9.17 14.43
C MET A 75 -0.14 -8.05 14.36
N LYS A 76 1.09 -8.31 14.84
CA LYS A 76 2.19 -7.32 14.78
C LYS A 76 2.66 -7.10 13.35
N ASP A 77 2.81 -8.19 12.60
CA ASP A 77 3.21 -8.18 11.20
C ASP A 77 2.19 -7.44 10.34
N LEU A 78 0.90 -7.74 10.50
CA LEU A 78 -0.18 -7.03 9.82
C LEU A 78 -0.22 -5.54 10.20
N ASP A 79 0.06 -5.19 11.46
CA ASP A 79 0.13 -3.78 11.85
C ASP A 79 1.29 -3.05 11.17
N LEU A 80 2.45 -3.69 11.04
CA LEU A 80 3.60 -3.16 10.31
C LEU A 80 3.31 -3.03 8.80
N GLN A 81 2.75 -4.07 8.18
CA GLN A 81 2.36 -4.06 6.76
C GLN A 81 1.31 -2.97 6.48
N SER A 82 0.41 -2.68 7.42
CA SER A 82 -0.61 -1.63 7.26
C SER A 82 -0.02 -0.21 7.18
N MET A 83 1.20 0.00 7.68
CA MET A 83 1.91 1.27 7.55
C MET A 83 2.33 1.53 6.09
N VAL A 84 2.65 0.47 5.35
CA VAL A 84 2.90 0.56 3.90
C VAL A 84 1.68 1.09 3.18
N VAL A 85 0.48 0.56 3.49
CA VAL A 85 -0.77 1.01 2.88
C VAL A 85 -1.00 2.51 3.14
N GLN A 86 -0.70 2.99 4.35
CA GLN A 86 -0.79 4.42 4.68
C GLN A 86 0.20 5.25 3.87
N TYR A 87 1.45 4.78 3.74
CA TYR A 87 2.48 5.48 2.97
C TYR A 87 2.17 5.54 1.48
N LEU A 88 1.65 4.47 0.87
CA LEU A 88 1.30 4.47 -0.55
C LEU A 88 0.33 5.60 -0.88
N VAL A 89 -0.67 5.84 -0.02
CA VAL A 89 -1.64 6.94 -0.20
C VAL A 89 -0.96 8.30 -0.14
N THR A 90 0.03 8.49 0.75
CA THR A 90 0.71 9.79 0.91
C THR A 90 1.52 10.16 -0.32
N ILE A 91 2.01 9.17 -1.06
CA ILE A 91 2.75 9.38 -2.31
C ILE A 91 1.86 9.37 -3.55
N GLY A 92 0.54 9.16 -3.43
CA GLY A 92 -0.41 9.18 -4.56
C GLY A 92 -0.69 7.82 -5.20
N LEU A 93 -0.44 6.73 -4.49
CA LEU A 93 -0.86 5.36 -4.83
C LEU A 93 -2.04 4.94 -3.95
N TYR A 94 -3.19 4.72 -4.58
CA TYR A 94 -4.43 4.37 -3.91
C TYR A 94 -4.71 2.88 -4.00
N THR A 95 -5.42 2.33 -3.02
CA THR A 95 -5.77 0.90 -2.99
C THR A 95 -7.20 0.70 -3.46
N ASN A 96 -7.36 -0.02 -4.57
CA ASN A 96 -8.67 -0.47 -5.04
C ASN A 96 -9.19 -1.63 -4.18
N LYS A 97 -8.37 -2.67 -4.00
CA LYS A 97 -8.70 -3.87 -3.20
C LYS A 97 -7.53 -4.29 -2.33
N ILE A 98 -7.82 -4.76 -1.12
CA ILE A 98 -6.87 -5.27 -0.13
C ILE A 98 -7.28 -6.70 0.22
N GLN A 99 -6.32 -7.62 0.17
CA GLN A 99 -6.51 -9.00 0.58
C GLN A 99 -5.40 -9.39 1.56
N VAL A 100 -5.76 -10.18 2.57
CA VAL A 100 -4.80 -10.87 3.42
C VAL A 100 -4.69 -12.29 2.89
N ILE A 101 -3.48 -12.71 2.57
CA ILE A 101 -3.18 -14.04 2.03
C ILE A 101 -2.08 -14.71 2.85
N ASP A 102 -2.01 -16.04 2.79
CA ASP A 102 -0.90 -16.77 3.37
C ASP A 102 0.35 -16.61 2.50
N SER A 103 1.49 -16.38 3.14
CA SER A 103 2.80 -16.51 2.51
C SER A 103 3.24 -17.98 2.53
N PRO A 104 4.17 -18.37 1.65
CA PRO A 104 4.76 -19.71 1.69
C PRO A 104 5.44 -20.08 3.03
N TYR A 105 5.69 -19.10 3.91
CA TYR A 105 6.32 -19.26 5.23
C TYR A 105 5.32 -19.41 6.37
N LYS A 106 4.02 -19.60 6.06
CA LYS A 106 2.94 -19.66 7.05
C LYS A 106 2.82 -18.36 7.88
N ASN A 107 3.23 -17.23 7.30
CA ASN A 107 2.95 -15.88 7.80
C ASN A 107 1.84 -15.25 6.95
N LYS A 108 1.25 -14.14 7.43
CA LYS A 108 0.28 -13.37 6.66
C LYS A 108 0.99 -12.26 5.89
N GLN A 109 0.58 -12.06 4.65
CA GLN A 109 1.05 -10.96 3.79
C GLN A 109 -0.16 -10.25 3.16
N LEU A 110 0.02 -9.00 2.73
CA LEU A 110 -1.00 -8.27 1.98
C LEU A 110 -0.82 -8.45 0.48
N TYR A 111 -1.93 -8.66 -0.22
CA TYR A 111 -2.01 -8.49 -1.66
C TYR A 111 -2.89 -7.27 -1.95
N LEU A 112 -2.30 -6.26 -2.59
CA LEU A 112 -2.94 -4.98 -2.86
C LEU A 112 -3.13 -4.84 -4.36
N SER A 113 -4.36 -4.54 -4.80
CA SER A 113 -4.60 -3.96 -6.10
C SER A 113 -4.51 -2.45 -5.97
N VAL A 114 -3.48 -1.83 -6.54
CA VAL A 114 -3.26 -0.39 -6.45
C VAL A 114 -3.51 0.32 -7.76
N PHE A 115 -3.78 1.62 -7.67
CA PHE A 115 -3.91 2.49 -8.81
C PHE A 115 -3.37 3.90 -8.56
N ALA A 116 -3.01 4.58 -9.64
CA ALA A 116 -2.65 5.98 -9.66
C ALA A 116 -3.04 6.61 -11.01
N SER A 117 -2.99 7.94 -11.08
CA SER A 117 -3.15 8.68 -12.33
C SER A 117 -2.00 9.63 -12.52
N GLY A 118 -1.28 9.51 -13.64
CA GLY A 118 -0.33 10.53 -14.06
C GLY A 118 -1.04 11.86 -14.27
N LYS A 119 -2.13 11.89 -15.04
CA LYS A 119 -2.79 13.15 -15.35
C LYS A 119 -3.27 13.90 -14.12
N TYR A 120 -3.91 13.24 -13.15
CA TYR A 120 -4.37 13.93 -11.92
C TYR A 120 -3.23 14.37 -11.03
N ASN A 121 -2.21 13.53 -10.82
CA ASN A 121 -1.06 13.87 -9.97
C ASN A 121 -0.24 15.05 -10.54
N TYR A 122 -0.29 15.28 -11.86
CA TYR A 122 0.56 16.25 -12.54
C TYR A 122 -0.18 17.51 -12.99
N LYS A 123 -1.52 17.51 -13.08
CA LYS A 123 -2.30 18.57 -13.75
C LYS A 123 -1.89 19.98 -13.30
N ASN A 124 -1.63 20.17 -12.01
CA ASN A 124 -1.49 21.50 -11.40
C ASN A 124 -0.17 21.74 -10.62
N ASP A 125 0.70 20.75 -10.50
CA ASP A 125 1.91 20.89 -9.67
C ASP A 125 3.17 21.12 -10.52
N LYS A 126 3.69 22.36 -10.49
CA LYS A 126 4.91 22.74 -11.22
C LYS A 126 6.16 22.03 -10.69
N SER A 127 6.22 21.72 -9.40
CA SER A 127 7.37 21.05 -8.78
C SER A 127 7.45 19.59 -9.24
N ILE A 128 6.31 18.89 -9.25
CA ILE A 128 6.17 17.52 -9.74
C ILE A 128 6.51 17.42 -11.22
N LYS A 129 6.06 18.38 -12.06
CA LYS A 129 6.45 18.44 -13.49
C LYS A 129 7.96 18.59 -13.67
N LYS A 130 8.61 19.47 -12.90
CA LYS A 130 10.08 19.64 -12.94
C LYS A 130 10.80 18.35 -12.53
N LEU A 131 10.30 17.67 -11.50
CA LEU A 131 10.86 16.40 -11.04
C LEU A 131 10.72 15.31 -12.12
N ALA A 132 9.55 15.18 -12.77
CA ALA A 132 9.40 14.23 -13.87
C ALA A 132 10.35 14.50 -15.03
N ASN A 133 10.52 15.77 -15.44
CA ASN A 133 11.49 16.12 -16.47
C ASN A 133 12.93 15.74 -16.06
N LYS A 134 13.27 15.96 -14.79
CA LYS A 134 14.57 15.52 -14.24
C LYS A 134 14.72 14.00 -14.35
N ARG A 135 13.72 13.22 -13.91
CA ARG A 135 13.74 11.75 -13.98
C ARG A 135 13.78 11.24 -15.40
N TYR A 136 13.00 11.82 -16.30
CA TYR A 136 13.02 11.53 -17.73
C TYR A 136 14.42 11.68 -18.33
N ASN A 137 15.11 12.78 -18.01
CA ASN A 137 16.48 13.04 -18.51
C ASN A 137 17.54 12.12 -17.88
N GLN A 138 17.27 11.53 -16.72
CA GLN A 138 18.15 10.52 -16.10
C GLN A 138 18.04 9.14 -16.77
N LEU A 139 16.96 8.86 -17.50
CA LEU A 139 16.81 7.63 -18.26
C LEU A 139 17.73 7.67 -19.49
N THR A 140 18.51 6.62 -19.66
CA THR A 140 19.53 6.51 -20.73
C THR A 140 18.96 6.00 -22.05
N SER A 141 17.93 5.14 -22.02
CA SER A 141 17.32 4.58 -23.23
C SER A 141 16.03 5.29 -23.62
N GLU A 142 15.82 5.42 -24.93
CA GLU A 142 14.59 6.00 -25.49
C GLU A 142 13.35 5.16 -25.18
N GLU A 143 13.50 3.84 -25.12
CA GLU A 143 12.41 2.94 -24.71
C GLU A 143 11.98 3.20 -23.26
N ASN A 144 12.93 3.40 -22.34
CA ASN A 144 12.62 3.73 -20.95
C ASN A 144 11.92 5.08 -20.85
N ARG A 145 12.40 6.07 -21.60
CA ARG A 145 11.79 7.40 -21.67
C ARG A 145 10.34 7.34 -22.14
N LYS A 146 10.08 6.59 -23.22
CA LYS A 146 8.72 6.37 -23.73
C LYS A 146 7.83 5.68 -22.70
N TYR A 147 8.33 4.63 -22.05
CA TYR A 147 7.59 3.91 -21.02
C TYR A 147 7.30 4.79 -19.79
N PHE A 148 8.29 5.52 -19.30
CA PHE A 148 8.10 6.46 -18.19
C PHE A 148 7.05 7.51 -18.50
N SER A 149 7.11 8.10 -19.71
CA SER A 149 6.14 9.11 -20.15
C SER A 149 4.70 8.60 -20.15
N GLN A 150 4.45 7.31 -20.41
CA GLN A 150 3.10 6.74 -20.33
C GLN A 150 2.50 6.89 -18.93
N PHE A 151 3.29 6.65 -17.87
CA PHE A 151 2.83 6.86 -16.49
C PHE A 151 2.51 8.33 -16.16
N ILE A 152 3.07 9.28 -16.90
CA ILE A 152 2.89 10.72 -16.64
C ILE A 152 1.60 11.24 -17.26
N ILE A 153 1.27 10.76 -18.47
CA ILE A 153 0.20 11.32 -19.28
C ILE A 153 -1.12 10.53 -19.17
N ASN A 154 -1.07 9.31 -18.63
CA ASN A 154 -2.23 8.43 -18.56
C ASN A 154 -3.33 8.91 -17.62
N GLU A 155 -4.54 8.39 -17.83
CA GLU A 155 -5.63 8.54 -16.86
C GLU A 155 -5.45 7.55 -15.69
N LEU A 156 -4.95 6.34 -15.97
CA LEU A 156 -4.90 5.25 -15.00
C LEU A 156 -3.68 4.35 -15.18
N THR A 157 -2.98 4.09 -14.09
CA THR A 157 -2.05 2.97 -13.90
C THR A 157 -2.66 2.02 -12.86
N LYS A 158 -2.74 0.71 -13.13
CA LYS A 158 -3.11 -0.33 -12.16
C LYS A 158 -2.04 -1.41 -12.11
N PHE A 159 -1.74 -1.92 -10.93
CA PHE A 159 -0.81 -3.03 -10.76
C PHE A 159 -0.97 -3.67 -9.38
N PRO A 160 -0.50 -4.91 -9.19
CA PRO A 160 -0.49 -5.56 -7.89
C PRO A 160 0.78 -5.23 -7.09
N ILE A 161 0.61 -5.06 -5.78
CA ILE A 161 1.69 -4.99 -4.80
C ILE A 161 1.52 -6.12 -3.79
N ARG A 162 2.61 -6.83 -3.47
CA ARG A 162 2.68 -7.69 -2.29
C ARG A 162 3.42 -6.99 -1.18
N VAL A 163 2.87 -7.02 0.03
CA VAL A 163 3.53 -6.47 1.22
C VAL A 163 3.73 -7.58 2.23
N ASP A 164 4.99 -7.86 2.54
CA ASP A 164 5.39 -8.77 3.60
C ASP A 164 6.09 -7.99 4.72
N SER A 165 6.35 -8.62 5.84
CA SER A 165 7.06 -8.04 6.99
C SER A 165 8.24 -8.88 7.41
N PHE A 166 9.34 -8.19 7.70
CA PHE A 166 10.50 -8.76 8.38
C PHE A 166 10.67 -8.04 9.71
N SER A 167 9.95 -8.52 10.72
CA SER A 167 9.80 -7.86 12.03
C SER A 167 10.65 -8.48 13.13
N ASP A 168 11.12 -9.70 12.93
CA ASP A 168 12.00 -10.44 13.84
C ASP A 168 13.18 -11.04 13.09
N MET A 169 14.41 -10.69 13.49
CA MET A 169 15.65 -11.22 12.89
C MET A 169 15.80 -12.74 13.04
N LEU A 170 15.08 -13.34 13.99
CA LEU A 170 15.04 -14.78 14.23
C LEU A 170 14.00 -15.51 13.36
N GLN A 171 13.13 -14.78 12.66
CA GLN A 171 12.13 -15.40 11.78
C GLN A 171 12.80 -16.04 10.55
N GLU A 172 12.11 -16.99 9.91
CA GLU A 172 12.56 -17.52 8.61
C GLU A 172 12.79 -16.37 7.63
N LYS A 173 14.00 -16.31 7.06
CA LYS A 173 14.40 -15.21 6.19
C LYS A 173 13.43 -15.08 5.02
N TYR A 174 12.93 -13.86 4.80
CA TYR A 174 12.15 -13.54 3.61
C TYR A 174 12.96 -13.87 2.36
N TYR A 175 12.31 -14.54 1.39
CA TYR A 175 12.83 -14.71 0.04
C TYR A 175 11.73 -14.44 -0.99
N THR A 176 12.13 -14.07 -2.20
CA THR A 176 11.19 -13.76 -3.30
C THR A 176 10.44 -15.00 -3.75
N THR A 177 9.11 -14.89 -3.80
CA THR A 177 8.18 -15.95 -4.21
C THR A 177 7.47 -15.67 -5.54
N SER A 178 7.56 -14.44 -6.06
CA SER A 178 6.87 -13.98 -7.27
C SER A 178 7.72 -12.99 -8.05
N LEU A 179 7.68 -13.08 -9.39
CA LEU A 179 8.24 -12.06 -10.29
C LEU A 179 7.19 -11.09 -10.83
N GLU A 180 5.92 -11.47 -10.73
CA GLU A 180 4.80 -10.75 -11.35
C GLU A 180 4.32 -9.56 -10.53
N THR A 181 4.74 -9.46 -9.26
CA THR A 181 4.32 -8.41 -8.35
C THR A 181 5.45 -7.45 -8.03
N VAL A 182 5.09 -6.22 -7.72
CA VAL A 182 5.98 -5.31 -6.97
C VAL A 182 5.93 -5.77 -5.52
N ASP A 183 7.10 -6.12 -4.98
CA ASP A 183 7.22 -6.62 -3.61
C ASP A 183 7.75 -5.51 -2.70
N ILE A 184 7.06 -5.28 -1.59
CA ILE A 184 7.47 -4.38 -0.51
C ILE A 184 7.71 -5.22 0.75
N LEU A 185 8.91 -5.09 1.33
CA LEU A 185 9.23 -5.66 2.63
C LEU A 185 9.20 -4.56 3.69
N ALA A 186 8.24 -4.63 4.60
CA ALA A 186 8.12 -3.71 5.72
C ALA A 186 9.04 -4.17 6.87
N ILE A 187 9.88 -3.26 7.37
CA ILE A 187 10.82 -3.53 8.46
C ILE A 187 10.67 -2.49 9.58
N PRO A 188 10.94 -2.88 10.85
CA PRO A 188 10.82 -1.97 11.98
C PRO A 188 11.82 -0.80 11.91
N THR A 189 13.08 -1.10 11.59
CA THR A 189 14.19 -0.15 11.65
C THR A 189 15.25 -0.47 10.61
N ASN A 190 16.17 0.49 10.39
CA ASN A 190 17.31 0.33 9.49
C ASN A 190 18.29 -0.82 9.87
N GLU A 191 18.22 -1.37 11.08
CA GLU A 191 19.07 -2.48 11.53
C GLU A 191 18.86 -3.77 10.71
N PHE A 192 17.71 -3.90 10.04
CA PHE A 192 17.37 -5.06 9.21
C PHE A 192 17.98 -4.99 7.80
N ILE A 193 18.47 -3.83 7.37
CA ILE A 193 18.99 -3.61 6.01
C ILE A 193 20.18 -4.52 5.65
N PRO A 194 21.21 -4.72 6.50
CA PRO A 194 22.33 -5.60 6.15
C PRO A 194 21.89 -7.04 5.88
N ALA A 195 20.91 -7.55 6.64
CA ALA A 195 20.37 -8.89 6.45
C ALA A 195 19.66 -9.03 5.09
N ILE A 196 18.90 -8.00 4.67
CA ILE A 196 18.27 -7.95 3.34
C ILE A 196 19.36 -7.90 2.24
N GLN A 197 20.31 -6.98 2.36
CA GLN A 197 21.38 -6.76 1.39
C GLN A 197 22.20 -8.02 1.11
N SER A 198 22.48 -8.82 2.14
CA SER A 198 23.24 -10.07 2.02
C SER A 198 22.58 -11.12 1.08
N ASN A 199 21.28 -11.00 0.84
CA ASN A 199 20.49 -11.92 0.04
C ASN A 199 20.00 -11.32 -1.29
N LEU A 200 20.34 -10.05 -1.59
CA LEU A 200 19.91 -9.40 -2.84
C LEU A 200 20.62 -10.00 -4.04
N ALA A 201 19.83 -10.51 -4.98
CA ALA A 201 20.30 -11.08 -6.23
C ALA A 201 19.52 -10.53 -7.43
N ASP A 202 20.18 -10.51 -8.58
CA ASP A 202 19.49 -10.35 -9.87
C ASP A 202 18.78 -11.68 -10.19
N VAL A 203 17.44 -11.68 -10.16
CA VAL A 203 16.63 -12.91 -10.26
C VAL A 203 16.24 -13.20 -11.71
N SER A 204 16.85 -12.53 -12.69
CA SER A 204 16.59 -12.71 -14.12
C SER A 204 16.68 -14.17 -14.63
N PHE A 205 17.26 -15.12 -13.88
CA PHE A 205 17.52 -16.49 -14.38
C PHE A 205 17.38 -17.67 -13.40
N ARG A 206 16.82 -17.53 -12.19
CA ARG A 206 16.79 -18.65 -11.21
C ARG A 206 15.41 -19.29 -11.05
N ASN A 207 15.39 -20.62 -10.94
CA ASN A 207 14.22 -21.46 -10.73
C ASN A 207 13.54 -21.12 -9.38
N LEU A 208 12.57 -20.19 -9.39
CA LEU A 208 11.85 -19.70 -8.20
C LEU A 208 11.26 -20.82 -7.35
N LYS A 209 10.88 -21.94 -7.97
CA LYS A 209 10.29 -23.10 -7.28
C LYS A 209 11.19 -23.67 -6.17
N ASN A 210 12.50 -23.45 -6.27
CA ASN A 210 13.48 -23.94 -5.29
C ASN A 210 14.24 -22.79 -4.60
N ASN A 211 13.84 -21.53 -4.82
CA ASN A 211 14.44 -20.42 -4.10
C ASN A 211 14.01 -20.49 -2.64
N THR A 212 14.95 -20.43 -1.71
CA THR A 212 14.66 -20.36 -0.27
C THR A 212 15.44 -19.27 0.44
N THR A 213 16.21 -18.46 -0.30
CA THR A 213 17.18 -17.54 0.29
C THR A 213 17.27 -16.19 -0.42
N LEU A 214 17.03 -16.14 -1.73
CA LEU A 214 17.31 -14.96 -2.53
C LEU A 214 16.16 -13.97 -2.48
N ILE A 215 16.52 -12.69 -2.40
CA ILE A 215 15.63 -11.55 -2.50
C ILE A 215 15.95 -10.84 -3.82
N ARG A 216 14.93 -10.48 -4.60
CA ARG A 216 15.15 -9.67 -5.79
C ARG A 216 15.80 -8.34 -5.44
N ASN A 217 16.81 -7.96 -6.21
CA ASN A 217 17.50 -6.68 -6.06
C ASN A 217 16.61 -5.46 -6.35
N ASP A 218 15.44 -5.67 -6.95
CA ASP A 218 14.43 -4.63 -7.17
C ASP A 218 13.36 -4.58 -6.07
N ILE A 219 13.49 -5.34 -4.98
CA ILE A 219 12.56 -5.25 -3.84
C ILE A 219 12.52 -3.83 -3.29
N LEU A 220 11.32 -3.39 -2.91
CA LEU A 220 11.13 -2.17 -2.13
C LEU A 220 11.21 -2.48 -0.63
N VAL A 221 11.78 -1.58 0.15
CA VAL A 221 11.83 -1.69 1.61
C VAL A 221 11.11 -0.51 2.22
N TYR A 222 10.16 -0.79 3.10
CA TYR A 222 9.50 0.25 3.90
C TYR A 222 10.10 0.29 5.31
N LEU A 223 10.67 1.43 5.67
CA LEU A 223 11.27 1.72 6.97
C LEU A 223 10.23 2.36 7.88
N ASN A 224 9.80 1.64 8.92
CA ASN A 224 8.74 2.12 9.79
C ASN A 224 9.17 3.24 10.75
N ASP A 225 10.43 3.26 11.15
CA ASP A 225 11.01 4.29 12.03
C ASP A 225 11.14 5.66 11.34
N SER A 226 11.58 5.69 10.08
CA SER A 226 11.68 6.91 9.28
C SER A 226 10.42 7.21 8.46
N ASN A 227 9.48 6.26 8.35
CA ASN A 227 8.31 6.33 7.48
C ASN A 227 8.72 6.64 6.03
N GLU A 228 9.62 5.82 5.48
CA GLU A 228 10.17 5.95 4.14
C GLU A 228 10.02 4.65 3.36
N LEU A 229 9.65 4.77 2.08
CA LEU A 229 9.74 3.68 1.12
C LEU A 229 11.01 3.85 0.29
N CYS A 230 11.77 2.78 0.14
CA CYS A 230 13.09 2.82 -0.47
C CYS A 230 13.30 1.69 -1.46
N TYR A 231 14.24 1.87 -2.40
CA TYR A 231 14.71 0.85 -3.32
C TYR A 231 16.24 0.79 -3.34
N PHE A 232 16.78 -0.36 -3.74
CA PHE A 232 18.23 -0.55 -3.84
C PHE A 232 18.75 -0.20 -5.25
N THR A 233 19.91 0.44 -5.30
CA THR A 233 20.75 0.55 -6.49
C THR A 233 22.09 -0.10 -6.22
N LYS A 234 22.71 -0.67 -7.25
CA LYS A 234 24.05 -1.26 -7.14
C LYS A 234 25.08 -0.29 -7.71
N GLU A 235 25.95 0.23 -6.86
CA GLU A 235 27.04 1.14 -7.21
C GLU A 235 28.37 0.54 -6.72
N ASN A 236 29.35 0.35 -7.60
CA ASN A 236 30.67 -0.21 -7.24
C ASN A 236 30.59 -1.52 -6.43
N ASN A 237 29.70 -2.44 -6.83
CA ASN A 237 29.40 -3.70 -6.13
C ASN A 237 28.80 -3.57 -4.72
N GLN A 238 28.39 -2.37 -4.30
CA GLN A 238 27.70 -2.13 -3.04
C GLN A 238 26.27 -1.68 -3.29
N TYR A 239 25.34 -2.16 -2.47
CA TYR A 239 23.95 -1.72 -2.55
C TYR A 239 23.77 -0.41 -1.76
N LYS A 240 23.20 0.60 -2.41
CA LYS A 240 22.76 1.84 -1.78
C LYS A 240 21.26 1.93 -1.78
N LEU A 241 20.72 2.53 -0.72
CA LEU A 241 19.29 2.70 -0.53
C LEU A 241 18.86 4.11 -0.97
N HIS A 242 17.80 4.20 -1.76
CA HIS A 242 17.24 5.47 -2.24
C HIS A 242 15.77 5.56 -1.88
N ALA A 243 15.36 6.68 -1.29
CA ALA A 243 13.98 6.94 -0.92
C ALA A 243 13.09 7.25 -2.15
N ILE A 244 11.80 6.95 -2.02
CA ILE A 244 10.72 7.21 -2.98
C ILE A 244 9.74 8.19 -2.34
N PRO A 245 10.03 9.50 -2.34
CA PRO A 245 9.21 10.48 -1.63
C PRO A 245 7.89 10.81 -2.32
N CYS A 246 7.70 10.41 -3.59
CA CYS A 246 6.48 10.74 -4.34
C CYS A 246 6.22 9.76 -5.49
N ILE A 247 5.03 9.85 -6.11
CA ILE A 247 4.62 9.04 -7.25
C ILE A 247 5.61 9.09 -8.43
N VAL A 248 6.23 10.25 -8.69
CA VAL A 248 7.16 10.42 -9.81
C VAL A 248 8.36 9.48 -9.65
N ASP A 249 8.91 9.44 -8.43
CA ASP A 249 10.05 8.59 -8.11
C ASP A 249 9.64 7.11 -8.12
N PHE A 250 8.39 6.80 -7.75
CA PHE A 250 7.86 5.45 -7.84
C PHE A 250 7.75 4.98 -9.30
N PHE A 251 7.20 5.81 -10.20
CA PHE A 251 7.13 5.51 -11.63
C PHE A 251 8.53 5.41 -12.27
N TYR A 252 9.49 6.21 -11.79
CA TYR A 252 10.87 6.10 -12.20
C TYR A 252 11.46 4.74 -11.78
N TYR A 253 11.24 4.32 -10.53
CA TYR A 253 11.59 2.98 -10.06
C TYR A 253 10.97 1.88 -10.94
N LEU A 254 9.65 1.93 -11.21
CA LEU A 254 8.99 0.94 -12.09
C LEU A 254 9.60 0.90 -13.50
N THR A 255 10.06 2.04 -14.00
CA THR A 255 10.70 2.13 -15.32
C THR A 255 12.07 1.44 -15.33
N LEU A 256 12.83 1.55 -14.24
CA LEU A 256 14.14 0.89 -14.10
C LEU A 256 13.99 -0.63 -13.90
N HIS A 257 12.97 -1.07 -13.19
CA HIS A 257 12.79 -2.46 -12.78
C HIS A 257 11.69 -3.16 -13.61
N LYS A 258 11.94 -3.22 -14.93
CA LYS A 258 10.99 -3.66 -15.97
C LYS A 258 10.45 -5.09 -15.84
N ASN A 259 11.01 -5.94 -15.00
CA ASN A 259 10.63 -7.36 -14.94
C ASN A 259 9.16 -7.57 -14.51
N SER A 260 8.54 -6.58 -13.87
CA SER A 260 7.12 -6.61 -13.48
C SER A 260 6.17 -5.94 -14.48
N LYS A 261 6.62 -5.62 -15.72
CA LYS A 261 5.82 -4.91 -16.73
C LYS A 261 4.50 -5.59 -17.09
N ASP A 262 4.50 -6.92 -17.17
CA ASP A 262 3.32 -7.66 -17.64
C ASP A 262 2.12 -7.54 -16.68
N ALA A 263 2.38 -7.20 -15.42
CA ALA A 263 1.34 -6.96 -14.41
C ALA A 263 0.91 -5.49 -14.30
N ILE A 264 1.53 -4.59 -15.07
CA ILE A 264 1.24 -3.15 -15.07
C ILE A 264 0.27 -2.85 -16.21
N TYR A 265 -0.92 -2.42 -15.84
CA TYR A 265 -1.95 -1.97 -16.75
C TYR A 265 -1.96 -0.43 -16.82
N ILE A 266 -1.91 0.12 -18.03
CA ILE A 266 -1.97 1.56 -18.30
C ILE A 266 -3.16 1.82 -19.22
N SER A 267 -3.95 2.84 -18.89
CA SER A 267 -5.14 3.22 -19.63
C SER A 267 -5.33 4.73 -19.67
N ASP A 268 -5.79 5.22 -20.82
CA ASP A 268 -6.22 6.60 -21.04
C ASP A 268 -7.74 6.76 -20.88
N ASN A 269 -8.42 5.71 -20.40
CA ASN A 269 -9.87 5.70 -20.19
C ASN A 269 -10.22 6.26 -18.81
N LYS A 270 -10.79 7.46 -18.78
CA LYS A 270 -11.25 8.10 -17.56
C LYS A 270 -12.31 7.27 -16.80
N THR A 271 -13.20 6.57 -17.49
CA THR A 271 -14.22 5.75 -16.83
C THR A 271 -13.59 4.61 -16.02
N GLU A 272 -12.48 4.04 -16.48
CA GLU A 272 -11.77 3.00 -15.73
C GLU A 272 -11.06 3.55 -14.49
N TYR A 273 -10.60 4.81 -14.55
CA TYR A 273 -10.11 5.54 -13.39
C TYR A 273 -11.23 5.78 -12.39
N ASP A 274 -12.35 6.36 -12.83
CA ASP A 274 -13.50 6.67 -11.97
C ASP A 274 -14.03 5.40 -11.27
N ASN A 275 -14.03 4.26 -11.97
CA ASN A 275 -14.38 2.96 -11.39
C ASN A 275 -13.39 2.50 -10.30
N ALA A 276 -12.08 2.73 -10.48
CA ALA A 276 -11.06 2.40 -9.48
C ALA A 276 -11.14 3.33 -8.26
N ASP A 277 -11.44 4.61 -8.50
CA ASP A 277 -11.55 5.65 -7.49
C ASP A 277 -12.87 5.61 -6.71
N ASN A 278 -13.84 4.78 -7.13
CA ASN A 278 -15.20 4.80 -6.61
C ASN A 278 -15.27 4.80 -5.06
N LEU A 279 -14.47 3.98 -4.37
CA LEU A 279 -14.49 3.96 -2.89
C LEU A 279 -13.99 5.28 -2.27
N TYR A 280 -13.02 5.94 -2.89
CA TYR A 280 -12.53 7.25 -2.46
C TYR A 280 -13.58 8.33 -2.73
N PHE A 281 -14.19 8.30 -3.92
CA PHE A 281 -15.28 9.19 -4.28
C PHE A 281 -16.51 9.02 -3.36
N GLN A 282 -16.93 7.79 -3.05
CA GLN A 282 -18.00 7.53 -2.08
C GLN A 282 -17.64 8.06 -0.69
N SER A 283 -16.38 7.95 -0.27
CA SER A 283 -15.94 8.55 0.99
C SER A 283 -16.09 10.07 0.99
N TYR A 284 -15.71 10.72 -0.11
CA TYR A 284 -15.87 12.16 -0.32
C TYR A 284 -17.36 12.57 -0.22
N LEU A 285 -18.25 11.91 -0.95
CA LEU A 285 -19.69 12.19 -0.91
C LEU A 285 -20.28 12.02 0.50
N ASN A 286 -19.87 10.98 1.23
CA ASN A 286 -20.30 10.77 2.61
C ASN A 286 -19.84 11.91 3.53
N LYS A 287 -18.62 12.43 3.37
CA LYS A 287 -18.15 13.58 4.16
C LYS A 287 -18.98 14.83 3.88
N GLU A 288 -19.30 15.11 2.62
CA GLU A 288 -20.14 16.25 2.26
C GLU A 288 -21.54 16.12 2.87
N LYS A 289 -22.17 14.95 2.71
CA LYS A 289 -23.52 14.69 3.23
C LYS A 289 -23.63 14.81 4.75
N TYR A 290 -22.61 14.36 5.48
CA TYR A 290 -22.61 14.33 6.95
C TYR A 290 -21.78 15.45 7.58
N ASN A 291 -21.48 16.53 6.85
CA ASN A 291 -20.79 17.71 7.38
C ASN A 291 -21.70 18.48 8.36
N THR A 292 -21.73 18.00 9.61
CA THR A 292 -22.57 18.53 10.68
C THR A 292 -22.25 19.98 11.06
N ALA A 293 -21.04 20.49 10.78
CA ALA A 293 -20.69 21.88 11.02
C ALA A 293 -21.36 22.83 10.01
N GLN A 294 -21.43 22.43 8.74
CA GLN A 294 -22.15 23.17 7.70
C GLN A 294 -23.67 23.11 7.94
N LEU A 295 -24.21 21.91 8.23
CA LEU A 295 -25.63 21.71 8.53
C LEU A 295 -26.11 22.49 9.76
N LYS A 296 -25.24 22.71 10.75
CA LYS A 296 -25.54 23.58 11.91
C LYS A 296 -25.54 25.07 11.56
N LYS A 297 -24.63 25.52 10.69
CA LYS A 297 -24.58 26.91 10.21
C LYS A 297 -25.75 27.26 9.29
N ASP A 298 -26.14 26.34 8.41
CA ASP A 298 -27.27 26.55 7.49
C ASP A 298 -28.61 26.57 8.24
N LYS A 299 -28.75 25.81 9.34
CA LYS A 299 -29.90 25.89 10.25
C LYS A 299 -29.95 27.18 11.08
N GLN A 300 -28.85 27.94 11.17
CA GLN A 300 -28.78 29.22 11.91
C GLN A 300 -29.03 30.44 11.04
N LYS A 301 -29.11 30.30 9.70
CA LYS A 301 -29.60 31.38 8.83
C LYS A 301 -31.13 31.37 8.87
N PRO A 302 -31.80 32.43 9.32
CA PRO A 302 -33.25 32.54 9.16
C PRO A 302 -33.55 32.53 7.66
N GLN A 303 -34.54 31.74 7.24
CA GLN A 303 -35.20 31.98 5.96
C GLN A 303 -35.84 33.38 6.06
N SER A 304 -35.22 34.35 5.38
CA SER A 304 -35.81 35.68 5.17
C SER A 304 -36.96 35.60 4.18
#